data_AF-A0A3A4UX69-F1
#
_entry.id   AF-A0A3A4UX69-F1
#
_cell.length_a   1.000
_cell.length_b   1.000
_cell.length_c   1.000
_cell.angle_alpha   90.00
_cell.angle_beta   90.00
_cell.angle_gamma   90.00
#
_symmetry.space_group_name_H-M   'P 1'
#
loop_
_entity.id
_entity.type
_entity.pdbx_description
1 polymer ?
#
loop_
_entity_poly.entity_id
_entity_poly.type
_entity_poly.pdbx_seq_one_letter_code
_entity_poly.pdbx_strand_id
1 'polypeptide(L)'
;MRKFYLAIPLLVVIVLSSSSSYAYSEHPAKRILGISSESSTMPEVSYGPGLILPSSPLYFLDKLKQNVRISLALKPEERAKVYEQIAGERLAEVRAEAVNGNDEALNVALDDVSNNISLAAKELENVKLRGRDTEVLASELNDSIKEKREVLGVFESRANNNVALRVRAVRQNLFEEKVRVGDYLPHWRFEQEVNNDLNEILADGIDDVSVSTLRLKQALEMAKINIMEKMQKDKKSTVGGSIKGGKEEKNYSERLKIEEEKVQQQKELKVKEMERIVAELKKLEGGNGDLEMSSVVVPSITSAPDKE
;
A
#
# COMPACT_ATOMS: atom_id res chain seq x y z
N MET A 1 40.70 59.21 -0.54
CA MET A 1 39.79 58.41 -1.39
C MET A 1 40.46 57.09 -1.75
N ARG A 2 40.08 55.98 -1.12
CA ARG A 2 40.61 54.64 -1.44
C ARG A 2 39.50 53.83 -2.11
N LYS A 3 39.73 53.43 -3.36
CA LYS A 3 38.81 52.59 -4.14
C LYS A 3 39.06 51.13 -3.75
N PHE A 4 38.08 50.51 -3.08
CA PHE A 4 38.07 49.06 -2.87
C PHE A 4 37.50 48.41 -4.14
N TYR A 5 38.34 47.66 -4.85
CA TYR A 5 37.91 46.78 -5.92
C TYR A 5 37.46 45.46 -5.29
N LEU A 6 36.14 45.23 -5.27
CA LEU A 6 35.53 43.98 -4.84
C LEU A 6 35.70 42.98 -5.99
N ALA A 7 36.68 42.08 -5.86
CA ALA A 7 36.82 40.95 -6.76
C ALA A 7 35.69 39.95 -6.45
N ILE A 8 34.65 39.92 -7.29
CA ILE A 8 33.63 38.88 -7.28
C ILE A 8 34.27 37.65 -7.94
N PRO A 9 34.47 36.52 -7.23
CA PRO A 9 34.89 35.30 -7.90
C PRO A 9 33.75 34.85 -8.82
N LEU A 10 34.04 34.86 -10.12
CA LEU A 10 33.19 34.33 -11.18
C LEU A 10 33.11 32.81 -11.00
N LEU A 11 32.15 32.34 -10.21
CA LEU A 11 31.88 30.92 -10.03
C LEU A 11 31.17 30.43 -11.29
N VAL A 12 31.96 29.85 -12.20
CA VAL A 12 31.48 29.20 -13.42
C VAL A 12 30.67 27.97 -13.01
N VAL A 13 29.34 28.14 -12.94
CA VAL A 13 28.41 27.02 -12.83
C VAL A 13 28.35 26.34 -14.19
N ILE A 14 29.13 25.27 -14.35
CA ILE A 14 29.01 24.37 -15.49
C ILE A 14 27.68 23.63 -15.33
N VAL A 15 26.65 24.11 -16.03
CA VAL A 15 25.38 23.40 -16.22
C VAL A 15 25.68 22.23 -17.16
N LEU A 16 26.06 21.09 -16.58
CA LEU A 16 26.07 19.81 -17.28
C LEU A 16 24.61 19.38 -17.49
N SER A 17 24.04 19.80 -18.61
CA SER A 17 22.84 19.19 -19.19
C SER A 17 23.20 17.82 -19.75
N SER A 18 23.58 16.88 -18.89
CA SER A 18 23.71 15.48 -19.25
C SER A 18 22.31 14.86 -19.23
N SER A 19 21.71 14.77 -20.41
CA SER A 19 20.63 13.83 -20.71
C SER A 19 21.17 12.42 -20.52
N SER A 20 21.20 11.93 -19.27
CA SER A 20 21.55 10.54 -18.99
C SER A 20 20.41 9.65 -19.47
N SER A 21 20.52 9.16 -20.70
CA SER A 21 19.92 7.89 -21.08
C SER A 21 20.60 6.81 -20.22
N TYR A 22 19.96 6.43 -19.13
CA TYR A 22 20.44 5.36 -18.26
C TYR A 22 20.31 4.03 -19.01
N ALA A 23 21.43 3.56 -19.57
CA ALA A 23 21.56 2.16 -19.93
C ALA A 23 21.63 1.37 -18.62
N TYR A 24 20.59 0.59 -18.36
CA TYR A 24 20.50 -0.33 -17.24
C TYR A 24 21.63 -1.36 -17.41
N SER A 25 22.69 -1.27 -16.61
CA SER A 25 23.68 -2.35 -16.53
C SER A 25 23.03 -3.50 -15.78
N GLU A 26 22.65 -4.56 -16.50
CA GLU A 26 22.29 -5.85 -15.94
C GLU A 26 23.48 -6.38 -15.11
N HIS A 27 23.52 -6.06 -13.83
CA HIS A 27 24.36 -6.82 -12.91
C HIS A 27 23.74 -8.22 -12.79
N PRO A 28 24.48 -9.29 -13.11
CA PRO A 28 23.97 -10.64 -12.93
C PRO A 28 23.68 -10.84 -11.45
N ALA A 29 22.39 -10.97 -11.13
CA ALA A 29 21.93 -11.35 -9.81
C ALA A 29 22.74 -12.57 -9.37
N LYS A 30 23.52 -12.40 -8.30
CA LYS A 30 24.26 -13.48 -7.66
C LYS A 30 23.21 -14.49 -7.18
N ARG A 31 22.97 -15.54 -7.96
CA ARG A 31 22.00 -16.61 -7.66
C ARG A 31 22.35 -17.21 -6.31
N ILE A 32 21.59 -16.84 -5.28
CA ILE A 32 21.51 -17.61 -4.05
C ILE A 32 20.60 -18.80 -4.38
N LEU A 33 21.17 -20.00 -4.40
CA LEU A 33 20.46 -21.26 -4.62
C LEU A 33 19.39 -21.42 -3.54
N GLY A 34 18.11 -21.29 -3.90
CA GLY A 34 16.98 -21.67 -3.04
C GLY A 34 15.71 -20.82 -3.12
N ILE A 35 15.74 -19.65 -3.78
CA ILE A 35 14.57 -18.77 -3.91
C ILE A 35 14.23 -18.63 -5.40
N SER A 36 13.07 -19.14 -5.82
CA SER A 36 12.55 -18.99 -7.19
C SER A 36 12.55 -17.51 -7.57
N SER A 37 13.37 -17.14 -8.54
CA SER A 37 13.53 -15.77 -9.06
C SER A 37 12.35 -15.31 -9.93
N GLU A 38 11.19 -15.96 -9.83
CA GLU A 38 10.00 -15.67 -10.65
C GLU A 38 8.83 -15.06 -9.85
N SER A 39 8.92 -14.93 -8.52
CA SER A 39 7.77 -14.50 -7.68
C SER A 39 7.81 -13.07 -7.14
N SER A 40 8.80 -12.24 -7.47
CA SER A 40 9.02 -10.94 -6.78
C SER A 40 9.10 -9.71 -7.70
N THR A 41 8.61 -9.79 -8.93
CA THR A 41 8.71 -8.66 -9.86
C THR A 41 7.56 -7.69 -9.61
N MET A 42 7.76 -6.71 -8.71
CA MET A 42 6.91 -5.51 -8.68
C MET A 42 6.74 -4.98 -10.11
N PRO A 43 5.57 -4.39 -10.43
CA PRO A 43 5.39 -3.71 -11.70
C PRO A 43 6.49 -2.66 -11.90
N GLU A 44 6.85 -2.42 -13.16
CA GLU A 44 7.79 -1.37 -13.48
C GLU A 44 7.22 -0.02 -13.07
N VAL A 45 8.10 0.83 -12.57
CA VAL A 45 7.77 2.19 -12.16
C VAL A 45 8.39 3.14 -13.16
N SER A 46 7.70 4.25 -13.42
CA SER A 46 8.12 5.26 -14.41
C SER A 46 9.47 5.93 -14.09
N TYR A 47 9.96 5.79 -12.84
CA TYR A 47 11.19 6.40 -12.35
C TYR A 47 12.21 5.33 -11.93
N GLY A 48 13.50 5.60 -12.13
CA GLY A 48 14.57 4.76 -11.57
C GLY A 48 14.81 5.06 -10.08
N PRO A 49 15.49 4.17 -9.34
CA PRO A 49 15.89 4.44 -7.96
C PRO A 49 16.83 5.66 -7.91
N GLY A 50 16.93 6.28 -6.73
CA GLY A 50 17.91 7.33 -6.47
C GLY A 50 19.34 6.84 -6.71
N LEU A 51 20.30 7.78 -6.64
CA LEU A 51 21.70 7.44 -6.93
C LEU A 51 22.25 6.43 -5.92
N ILE A 52 21.75 6.49 -4.69
CA ILE A 52 22.21 5.69 -3.57
C ILE A 52 20.97 5.18 -2.85
N LEU A 53 20.89 3.87 -2.63
CA LEU A 53 19.78 3.24 -1.94
C LEU A 53 19.77 3.55 -0.43
N PRO A 54 18.62 3.48 0.25
CA PRO A 54 18.51 3.76 1.68
C PRO A 54 19.36 2.84 2.57
N SER A 55 19.65 1.62 2.15
CA SER A 55 20.55 0.70 2.86
C SER A 55 22.02 1.12 2.89
N SER A 56 22.42 2.08 2.04
CA SER A 56 23.79 2.54 1.96
C SER A 56 24.10 3.62 3.01
N PRO A 57 25.28 3.59 3.66
CA PRO A 57 25.70 4.63 4.60
C PRO A 57 25.87 6.01 3.95
N LEU A 58 25.93 6.08 2.62
CA LEU A 58 26.05 7.32 1.86
C LEU A 58 24.70 7.87 1.38
N TYR A 59 23.57 7.31 1.82
CA TYR A 59 22.21 7.74 1.42
C TYR A 59 21.96 9.25 1.61
N PHE A 60 22.63 9.87 2.58
CA PHE A 60 22.54 11.32 2.81
C PHE A 60 22.98 12.16 1.59
N LEU A 61 23.83 11.64 0.70
CA LEU A 61 24.23 12.33 -0.53
C LEU A 61 23.07 12.40 -1.53
N ASP A 62 22.23 11.36 -1.58
CA ASP A 62 21.03 11.37 -2.42
C ASP A 62 20.02 12.41 -1.88
N LYS A 63 19.84 12.48 -0.56
CA LYS A 63 19.05 13.54 0.10
C LYS A 63 19.61 14.95 -0.18
N LEU A 64 20.93 15.12 -0.15
CA LEU A 64 21.55 16.41 -0.48
C LEU A 64 21.27 16.81 -1.94
N LYS A 65 21.43 15.89 -2.89
CA LYS A 65 21.10 16.11 -4.31
C LYS A 65 19.64 16.53 -4.47
N GLN A 66 18.72 15.88 -3.76
CA GLN A 66 17.30 16.22 -3.81
C GLN A 66 17.02 17.60 -3.22
N ASN A 67 17.61 17.95 -2.08
CA ASN A 67 17.48 19.28 -1.50
C ASN A 67 17.98 20.36 -2.46
N VAL A 68 19.05 20.10 -3.22
CA VAL A 68 19.52 21.01 -4.27
C VAL A 68 18.47 21.15 -5.38
N ARG A 69 17.90 20.05 -5.90
CA ARG A 69 16.83 20.10 -6.91
C ARG A 69 15.62 20.91 -6.43
N ILE A 70 15.18 20.68 -5.20
CA ILE A 70 14.06 21.40 -4.59
C ILE A 70 14.40 22.89 -4.44
N SER A 71 15.62 23.21 -4.00
CA SER A 71 16.07 24.60 -3.83
C SER A 71 16.16 25.36 -5.16
N LEU A 72 16.46 24.67 -6.26
CA LEU A 72 16.48 25.24 -7.61
C LEU A 72 15.07 25.40 -8.20
N ALA A 73 14.06 24.69 -7.67
CA ALA A 73 12.65 24.86 -8.03
C ALA A 73 12.05 26.06 -7.27
N LEU A 74 12.13 27.24 -7.87
CA LEU A 74 11.75 28.49 -7.21
C LEU A 74 10.23 28.65 -7.08
N LYS A 75 9.46 28.08 -8.02
CA LYS A 75 7.99 28.15 -8.00
C LYS A 75 7.38 26.93 -7.32
N PRO A 76 6.26 27.08 -6.58
CA PRO A 76 5.59 25.95 -5.93
C PRO A 76 5.11 24.90 -6.93
N GLU A 77 4.73 25.25 -8.16
CA GLU A 77 4.42 24.27 -9.20
C GLU A 77 5.63 23.39 -9.52
N GLU A 78 6.80 24.02 -9.69
CA GLU A 78 8.05 23.34 -9.97
C GLU A 78 8.45 22.46 -8.78
N ARG A 79 8.26 22.95 -7.53
CA ARG A 79 8.52 22.15 -6.33
C ARG A 79 7.58 20.96 -6.21
N ALA A 80 6.28 21.14 -6.47
CA ALA A 80 5.31 20.05 -6.46
C ALA A 80 5.74 18.93 -7.42
N LYS A 81 6.16 19.30 -8.64
CA LYS A 81 6.69 18.35 -9.63
C LYS A 81 7.99 17.68 -9.17
N VAL A 82 8.91 18.42 -8.55
CA VAL A 82 10.15 17.83 -8.02
C VAL A 82 9.86 16.83 -6.89
N TYR A 83 8.94 17.17 -5.97
CA TYR A 83 8.53 16.24 -4.92
C TYR A 83 7.83 15.00 -5.48
N GLU A 84 6.97 15.15 -6.49
CA GLU A 84 6.33 14.04 -7.19
C GLU A 84 7.36 13.10 -7.82
N GLN A 85 8.37 13.64 -8.51
CA GLN A 85 9.47 12.87 -9.10
C GLN A 85 10.28 12.13 -8.02
N ILE A 86 10.58 12.80 -6.91
CA ILE A 86 11.29 12.18 -5.79
C ILE A 86 10.45 11.03 -5.22
N ALA A 87 9.13 11.19 -5.06
CA ALA A 87 8.28 10.09 -4.62
C ALA A 87 8.33 8.89 -5.59
N GLY A 88 8.45 9.15 -6.90
CA GLY A 88 8.71 8.13 -7.91
C GLY A 88 10.05 7.41 -7.72
N GLU A 89 11.13 8.14 -7.48
CA GLU A 89 12.46 7.58 -7.15
C GLU A 89 12.40 6.70 -5.89
N ARG A 90 11.67 7.15 -4.86
CA ARG A 90 11.50 6.40 -3.61
C ARG A 90 10.71 5.12 -3.81
N LEU A 91 9.70 5.13 -4.68
CA LEU A 91 8.96 3.91 -5.02
C LEU A 91 9.85 2.88 -5.74
N ALA A 92 10.76 3.34 -6.59
CA ALA A 92 11.76 2.46 -7.22
C ALA A 92 12.76 1.89 -6.19
N GLU A 93 13.08 2.64 -5.14
CA GLU A 93 13.88 2.15 -4.01
C GLU A 93 13.14 1.13 -3.15
N VAL A 94 11.83 1.31 -2.92
CA VAL A 94 10.98 0.28 -2.28
C VAL A 94 11.13 -1.04 -3.03
N ARG A 95 11.07 -1.02 -4.37
CA ARG A 95 11.28 -2.21 -5.20
C ARG A 95 12.68 -2.80 -5.03
N ALA A 96 13.72 -1.99 -5.05
CA ALA A 96 15.10 -2.45 -4.89
C ALA A 96 15.35 -3.07 -3.52
N GLU A 97 14.90 -2.42 -2.44
CA GLU A 97 15.13 -2.87 -1.06
C GLU A 97 14.26 -4.07 -0.68
N ALA A 98 13.07 -4.21 -1.28
CA ALA A 98 12.26 -5.41 -1.14
C ALA A 98 13.00 -6.67 -1.66
N VAL A 99 13.78 -6.54 -2.74
CA VAL A 99 14.61 -7.63 -3.28
C VAL A 99 15.80 -7.93 -2.37
N ASN A 100 16.38 -6.90 -1.74
CA ASN A 100 17.51 -7.05 -0.82
C ASN A 100 17.12 -7.62 0.54
N GLY A 101 15.83 -7.63 0.89
CA GLY A 101 15.33 -8.11 2.19
C GLY A 101 15.73 -7.21 3.36
N ASN A 102 16.00 -5.92 3.10
CA ASN A 102 16.33 -4.96 4.14
C ASN A 102 15.06 -4.19 4.55
N ASP A 103 14.34 -4.73 5.53
CA ASP A 103 13.07 -4.17 6.00
C ASP A 103 13.22 -2.74 6.56
N GLU A 104 14.36 -2.39 7.17
CA GLU A 104 14.61 -1.03 7.67
C GLU A 104 14.72 -0.02 6.52
N ALA A 105 15.56 -0.31 5.53
CA ALA A 105 15.71 0.51 4.33
C ALA A 105 14.42 0.61 3.52
N LEU A 106 13.66 -0.49 3.45
CA LEU A 106 12.33 -0.54 2.82
C LEU A 106 11.34 0.40 3.53
N ASN A 107 11.32 0.38 4.86
CA ASN A 107 10.44 1.25 5.64
C ASN A 107 10.79 2.74 5.45
N VAL A 108 12.10 3.07 5.39
CA VAL A 108 12.56 4.42 5.07
C VAL A 108 12.08 4.85 3.69
N ALA A 109 12.22 4.00 2.67
CA ALA A 109 11.76 4.30 1.32
C ALA A 109 10.23 4.50 1.28
N LEU A 110 9.46 3.64 1.96
CA LEU A 110 8.00 3.74 2.07
C LEU A 110 7.55 5.06 2.73
N ASP A 111 8.20 5.46 3.82
CA ASP A 111 7.93 6.75 4.48
C ASP A 111 8.27 7.92 3.57
N ASP A 112 9.39 7.83 2.87
CA ASP A 112 9.81 8.87 1.93
C ASP A 112 8.84 9.01 0.75
N VAL A 113 8.22 7.93 0.24
CA VAL A 113 7.14 8.02 -0.76
C VAL A 113 5.99 8.88 -0.24
N SER A 114 5.47 8.53 0.95
CA SER A 114 4.33 9.23 1.55
C SER A 114 4.65 10.70 1.84
N ASN A 115 5.82 10.98 2.42
CA ASN A 115 6.26 12.33 2.78
C ASN A 115 6.39 13.22 1.53
N ASN A 116 6.99 12.72 0.45
CA ASN A 116 7.18 13.52 -0.76
C ASN A 116 5.84 13.81 -1.47
N ILE A 117 4.89 12.86 -1.49
CA ILE A 117 3.55 13.15 -2.01
C ILE A 117 2.82 14.19 -1.15
N SER A 118 2.90 14.09 0.18
CA SER A 118 2.30 15.10 1.07
C SER A 118 2.90 16.49 0.86
N LEU A 119 4.21 16.57 0.63
CA LEU A 119 4.88 17.82 0.28
C LEU A 119 4.47 18.34 -1.11
N ALA A 120 4.28 17.46 -2.10
CA ALA A 120 3.79 17.84 -3.42
C ALA A 120 2.39 18.45 -3.35
N ALA A 121 1.47 17.82 -2.61
CA ALA A 121 0.11 18.31 -2.41
C ALA A 121 0.08 19.62 -1.60
N LYS A 122 0.98 19.80 -0.62
CA LYS A 122 1.14 21.09 0.07
C LYS A 122 1.62 22.21 -0.86
N GLU A 123 2.51 21.91 -1.81
CA GLU A 123 2.92 22.90 -2.80
C GLU A 123 1.81 23.23 -3.80
N LEU A 124 0.94 22.28 -4.14
CA LEU A 124 -0.29 22.54 -4.91
C LEU A 124 -1.21 23.54 -4.18
N GLU A 125 -1.42 23.38 -2.87
CA GLU A 125 -2.15 24.36 -2.05
C GLU A 125 -1.49 25.75 -2.12
N ASN A 126 -0.16 25.82 -2.03
CA ASN A 126 0.58 27.08 -2.19
C ASN A 126 0.40 27.72 -3.58
N VAL A 127 0.20 26.93 -4.64
CA VAL A 127 -0.14 27.45 -5.98
C VAL A 127 -1.50 28.14 -5.92
N LYS A 128 -2.50 27.48 -5.32
CA LYS A 128 -3.85 28.04 -5.17
C LYS A 128 -3.86 29.32 -4.35
N LEU A 129 -3.15 29.34 -3.22
CA LEU A 129 -3.04 30.52 -2.34
C LEU A 129 -2.42 31.73 -3.04
N ARG A 130 -1.62 31.51 -4.09
CA ARG A 130 -1.06 32.57 -4.94
C ARG A 130 -2.00 33.00 -6.08
N GLY A 131 -3.24 32.50 -6.10
CA GLY A 131 -4.24 32.81 -7.12
C GLY A 131 -3.91 32.27 -8.51
N ARG A 132 -3.04 31.25 -8.59
CA ARG A 132 -2.70 30.59 -9.86
C ARG A 132 -3.59 29.38 -10.11
N ASP A 133 -3.71 29.03 -11.39
CA ASP A 133 -4.47 27.87 -11.83
C ASP A 133 -3.79 26.58 -11.33
N THR A 134 -4.59 25.69 -10.77
CA THR A 134 -4.18 24.42 -10.19
C THR A 134 -4.68 23.20 -10.96
N GLU A 135 -5.60 23.35 -11.92
CA GLU A 135 -6.33 22.21 -12.48
C GLU A 135 -5.42 21.18 -13.16
N VAL A 136 -4.45 21.66 -13.95
CA VAL A 136 -3.48 20.79 -14.64
C VAL A 136 -2.57 20.10 -13.64
N LEU A 137 -2.01 20.85 -12.68
CA LEU A 137 -1.09 20.29 -11.69
C LEU A 137 -1.80 19.31 -10.75
N ALA A 138 -3.03 19.61 -10.35
CA ALA A 138 -3.88 18.73 -9.55
C ALA A 138 -4.18 17.43 -10.30
N SER A 139 -4.50 17.53 -11.59
CA SER A 139 -4.71 16.37 -12.47
C SER A 139 -3.47 15.49 -12.57
N GLU A 140 -2.31 16.07 -12.87
CA GLU A 140 -1.03 15.35 -12.97
C GLU A 140 -0.67 14.66 -11.63
N LEU A 141 -0.84 15.37 -10.51
CA LEU A 141 -0.52 14.84 -9.19
C LEU A 141 -1.51 13.74 -8.77
N ASN A 142 -2.80 13.91 -9.06
CA ASN A 142 -3.82 12.88 -8.80
C ASN A 142 -3.51 11.57 -9.52
N ASP A 143 -3.19 11.64 -10.82
CA ASP A 143 -2.84 10.46 -11.62
C ASP A 143 -1.58 9.77 -11.11
N SER A 144 -0.57 10.58 -10.79
CA SER A 144 0.69 10.09 -10.21
C SER A 144 0.48 9.39 -8.87
N ILE A 145 -0.42 9.89 -8.02
CA ILE A 145 -0.78 9.24 -6.76
C ILE A 145 -1.49 7.91 -7.01
N LYS A 146 -2.39 7.83 -8.00
CA LYS A 146 -3.08 6.58 -8.38
C LYS A 146 -2.09 5.52 -8.84
N GLU A 147 -1.18 5.86 -9.76
CA GLU A 147 -0.14 4.96 -10.25
C GLU A 147 0.69 4.39 -9.07
N LYS A 148 1.14 5.25 -8.16
CA LYS A 148 1.94 4.83 -7.00
C LYS A 148 1.14 3.94 -6.05
N ARG A 149 -0.15 4.23 -5.81
CA ARG A 149 -1.05 3.39 -5.00
C ARG A 149 -1.27 2.02 -5.61
N GLU A 150 -1.43 1.93 -6.93
CA GLU A 150 -1.59 0.68 -7.66
C GLU A 150 -0.34 -0.19 -7.54
N VAL A 151 0.84 0.39 -7.80
CA VAL A 151 2.13 -0.31 -7.65
C VAL A 151 2.31 -0.84 -6.23
N LEU A 152 2.00 -0.02 -5.22
CA LEU A 152 2.05 -0.44 -3.82
C LEU A 152 1.01 -1.51 -3.50
N GLY A 153 -0.18 -1.50 -4.12
CA GLY A 153 -1.20 -2.54 -3.94
C GLY A 153 -0.73 -3.90 -4.46
N VAL A 154 -0.11 -3.91 -5.65
CA VAL A 154 0.53 -5.12 -6.18
C VAL A 154 1.63 -5.60 -5.25
N PHE A 155 2.44 -4.69 -4.71
CA PHE A 155 3.48 -5.06 -3.74
C PHE A 155 2.91 -5.63 -2.44
N GLU A 156 1.87 -5.00 -1.88
CA GLU A 156 1.18 -5.43 -0.67
C GLU A 156 0.70 -6.88 -0.79
N SER A 157 0.07 -7.23 -1.91
CA SER A 157 -0.47 -8.58 -2.16
C SER A 157 0.59 -9.69 -2.13
N ARG A 158 1.87 -9.33 -2.28
CA ARG A 158 3.01 -10.26 -2.34
C ARG A 158 3.92 -10.17 -1.12
N ALA A 159 3.78 -9.11 -0.32
CA ALA A 159 4.61 -8.86 0.84
C ALA A 159 4.25 -9.79 2.00
N ASN A 160 5.21 -10.01 2.90
CA ASN A 160 4.94 -10.70 4.17
C ASN A 160 4.02 -9.83 5.06
N ASN A 161 3.41 -10.42 6.10
CA ASN A 161 2.40 -9.73 6.92
C ASN A 161 2.85 -8.38 7.50
N ASN A 162 4.11 -8.23 7.93
CA ASN A 162 4.58 -6.98 8.52
C ASN A 162 4.76 -5.89 7.45
N VAL A 163 5.48 -6.23 6.37
CA VAL A 163 5.70 -5.31 5.24
C VAL A 163 4.36 -4.95 4.58
N ALA A 164 3.46 -5.90 4.39
CA ALA A 164 2.13 -5.66 3.82
C ALA A 164 1.33 -4.63 4.65
N LEU A 165 1.36 -4.71 5.98
CA LEU A 165 0.69 -3.73 6.83
C LEU A 165 1.30 -2.33 6.68
N ARG A 166 2.63 -2.24 6.56
CA ARG A 166 3.30 -0.95 6.33
C ARG A 166 2.96 -0.36 4.97
N VAL A 167 3.00 -1.19 3.93
CA VAL A 167 2.63 -0.79 2.56
C VAL A 167 1.18 -0.32 2.52
N ARG A 168 0.27 -1.03 3.18
CA ARG A 168 -1.13 -0.62 3.31
C ARG A 168 -1.29 0.73 3.99
N ALA A 169 -0.57 0.96 5.09
CA ALA A 169 -0.59 2.26 5.77
C ALA A 169 -0.11 3.39 4.85
N VAL A 170 0.93 3.16 4.05
CA VAL A 170 1.39 4.13 3.05
C VAL A 170 0.36 4.33 1.93
N ARG A 171 -0.26 3.26 1.41
CA ARG A 171 -1.35 3.37 0.42
C ARG A 171 -2.53 4.19 0.93
N GLN A 172 -2.87 4.04 2.20
CA GLN A 172 -3.94 4.81 2.85
C GLN A 172 -3.55 6.29 2.98
N ASN A 173 -2.33 6.59 3.43
CA ASN A 173 -1.84 7.98 3.45
C ASN A 173 -1.86 8.60 2.05
N LEU A 174 -1.44 7.85 1.02
CA LEU A 174 -1.51 8.31 -0.36
C LEU A 174 -2.96 8.54 -0.82
N PHE A 175 -3.92 7.73 -0.38
CA PHE A 175 -5.33 7.96 -0.65
C PHE A 175 -5.83 9.26 -0.02
N GLU A 176 -5.49 9.54 1.24
CA GLU A 176 -5.82 10.80 1.91
C GLU A 176 -5.24 12.01 1.16
N GLU A 177 -3.99 11.89 0.71
CA GLU A 177 -3.34 12.91 -0.11
C GLU A 177 -4.01 13.08 -1.48
N LYS A 178 -4.47 11.98 -2.08
CA LYS A 178 -5.26 12.01 -3.32
C LYS A 178 -6.56 12.81 -3.13
N VAL A 179 -7.30 12.53 -2.06
CA VAL A 179 -8.55 13.25 -1.73
C VAL A 179 -8.27 14.75 -1.59
N ARG A 180 -7.20 15.12 -0.88
CA ARG A 180 -6.79 16.53 -0.75
C ARG A 180 -6.43 17.19 -2.08
N VAL A 181 -5.76 16.47 -2.98
CA VAL A 181 -5.47 16.95 -4.34
C VAL A 181 -6.76 17.06 -5.17
N GLY A 182 -7.71 16.16 -4.93
CA GLY A 182 -9.03 16.11 -5.55
C GLY A 182 -9.81 17.42 -5.47
N ASP A 183 -9.69 18.14 -4.34
CA ASP A 183 -10.35 19.44 -4.12
C ASP A 183 -9.94 20.53 -5.13
N TYR A 184 -8.82 20.34 -5.84
CA TYR A 184 -8.29 21.26 -6.84
C TYR A 184 -8.50 20.80 -8.29
N LEU A 185 -9.18 19.65 -8.50
CA LEU A 185 -9.50 19.14 -9.82
C LEU A 185 -10.60 19.96 -10.50
N PRO A 186 -10.64 19.98 -11.85
CA PRO A 186 -11.79 20.52 -12.55
C PRO A 186 -13.03 19.64 -12.24
N HIS A 187 -14.19 20.28 -12.12
CA HIS A 187 -15.42 19.65 -11.61
C HIS A 187 -15.79 18.33 -12.31
N TRP A 188 -15.71 18.28 -13.64
CA TRP A 188 -16.00 17.07 -14.44
C TRP A 188 -15.09 15.89 -14.07
N ARG A 189 -13.83 16.17 -13.70
CA ARG A 189 -12.85 15.16 -13.33
C ARG A 189 -13.03 14.72 -11.89
N PHE A 190 -13.37 15.66 -11.01
CA PHE A 190 -13.67 15.36 -9.61
C PHE A 190 -14.78 14.30 -9.49
N GLU A 191 -15.90 14.46 -10.20
CA GLU A 191 -17.00 13.48 -10.18
C GLU A 191 -16.57 12.09 -10.66
N GLN A 192 -15.77 12.03 -11.74
CA GLN A 192 -15.19 10.78 -12.23
C GLN A 192 -14.28 10.13 -11.19
N GLU A 193 -13.44 10.94 -10.52
CA GLU A 193 -12.52 10.45 -9.50
C GLU A 193 -13.25 9.94 -8.25
N VAL A 194 -14.31 10.62 -7.79
CA VAL A 194 -15.13 10.15 -6.67
C VAL A 194 -15.75 8.78 -6.96
N ASN A 195 -16.32 8.59 -8.15
CA ASN A 195 -16.90 7.31 -8.53
C ASN A 195 -15.84 6.20 -8.63
N ASN A 196 -14.67 6.51 -9.17
CA ASN A 196 -13.55 5.58 -9.23
C ASN A 196 -13.06 5.19 -7.82
N ASP A 197 -12.95 6.16 -6.91
CA ASP A 197 -12.50 5.94 -5.53
C ASP A 197 -13.48 5.13 -4.72
N LEU A 198 -14.79 5.37 -4.89
CA LEU A 198 -15.82 4.55 -4.25
C LEU A 198 -15.72 3.09 -4.69
N ASN A 199 -15.54 2.84 -5.99
CA ASN A 199 -15.36 1.49 -6.51
C ASN A 199 -14.08 0.84 -5.98
N GLU A 200 -12.97 1.59 -5.89
CA GLU A 200 -11.71 1.10 -5.33
C GLU A 200 -11.84 0.77 -3.83
N ILE A 201 -12.43 1.66 -3.04
CA ILE A 201 -12.67 1.44 -1.60
C ILE A 201 -13.56 0.22 -1.37
N LEU A 202 -14.61 0.04 -2.19
CA LEU A 202 -15.47 -1.13 -2.11
C LEU A 202 -14.70 -2.42 -2.42
N ALA A 203 -13.86 -2.41 -3.47
CA ALA A 203 -13.02 -3.55 -3.82
C ALA A 203 -12.01 -3.87 -2.71
N ASP A 204 -11.25 -2.87 -2.22
CA ASP A 204 -10.28 -3.03 -1.15
C ASP A 204 -10.95 -3.48 0.17
N GLY A 205 -12.15 -2.98 0.47
CA GLY A 205 -12.94 -3.38 1.66
C GLY A 205 -13.42 -4.83 1.59
N ILE A 206 -13.88 -5.29 0.43
CA ILE A 206 -14.25 -6.70 0.20
C ILE A 206 -13.02 -7.60 0.35
N ASP A 207 -11.88 -7.18 -0.18
CA ASP A 207 -10.62 -7.90 -0.04
C ASP A 207 -10.13 -7.95 1.41
N ASP A 208 -10.23 -6.86 2.18
CA ASP A 208 -9.82 -6.87 3.59
C ASP A 208 -10.71 -7.76 4.46
N VAL A 209 -12.02 -7.81 4.19
CA VAL A 209 -12.95 -8.75 4.84
C VAL A 209 -12.61 -10.20 4.45
N SER A 210 -12.28 -10.44 3.19
CA SER A 210 -11.89 -11.76 2.67
C SER A 210 -10.57 -12.24 3.26
N VAL A 211 -9.55 -11.37 3.32
CA VAL A 211 -8.26 -11.66 3.94
C VAL A 211 -8.40 -11.87 5.45
N SER A 212 -9.23 -11.05 6.13
CA SER A 212 -9.53 -11.20 7.55
C SER A 212 -10.24 -12.51 7.85
N THR A 213 -11.20 -12.92 7.03
CA THR A 213 -11.88 -14.22 7.17
C THR A 213 -10.97 -15.40 6.89
N LEU A 214 -10.03 -15.28 5.94
CA LEU A 214 -9.02 -16.30 5.64
C LEU A 214 -8.02 -16.45 6.79
N ARG A 215 -7.56 -15.34 7.37
CA ARG A 215 -6.69 -15.33 8.58
C ARG A 215 -7.41 -15.91 9.80
N LEU A 216 -8.67 -15.58 10.02
CA LEU A 216 -9.49 -16.18 11.08
C LEU A 216 -9.66 -17.69 10.88
N LYS A 217 -9.84 -18.14 9.62
CA LYS A 217 -9.92 -19.57 9.29
C LYS A 217 -8.60 -20.28 9.60
N GLN A 218 -7.46 -19.71 9.22
CA GLN A 218 -6.13 -20.27 9.53
C GLN A 218 -5.86 -20.31 11.04
N ALA A 219 -6.18 -19.25 11.77
CA ALA A 219 -6.05 -19.22 13.23
C ALA A 219 -6.91 -20.28 13.93
N LEU A 220 -8.15 -20.48 13.44
CA LEU A 220 -9.05 -21.53 13.92
C LEU A 220 -8.45 -22.93 13.69
N GLU A 221 -7.92 -23.21 12.49
CA GLU A 221 -7.28 -24.50 12.19
C GLU A 221 -6.05 -24.76 13.05
N MET A 222 -5.20 -23.75 13.26
CA MET A 222 -4.04 -23.86 14.16
C MET A 222 -4.46 -24.12 15.61
N ALA A 223 -5.54 -23.49 16.08
CA ALA A 223 -6.11 -23.76 17.39
C ALA A 223 -6.59 -25.22 17.50
N LYS A 224 -7.29 -25.74 16.48
CA LYS A 224 -7.74 -27.15 16.42
C LYS A 224 -6.56 -28.12 16.51
N ILE A 225 -5.48 -27.89 15.76
CA ILE A 225 -4.29 -28.75 15.76
C ILE A 225 -3.65 -28.79 17.16
N ASN A 226 -3.39 -27.63 17.76
CA ASN A 226 -2.79 -27.55 19.11
C ASN A 226 -3.63 -28.25 20.17
N ILE A 227 -4.95 -28.17 20.04
CA ILE A 227 -5.91 -28.84 20.90
C ILE A 227 -5.82 -30.36 20.73
N MET A 228 -5.83 -30.86 19.50
CA MET A 228 -5.71 -32.29 19.21
C MET A 228 -4.36 -32.86 19.69
N GLU A 229 -3.26 -32.11 19.54
CA GLU A 229 -1.95 -32.52 20.05
C GLU A 229 -1.93 -32.63 21.57
N LYS A 230 -2.50 -31.65 22.29
CA LYS A 230 -2.65 -31.71 23.76
C LYS A 230 -3.47 -32.93 24.17
N MET A 231 -4.60 -33.18 23.51
CA MET A 231 -5.45 -34.35 23.78
C MET A 231 -4.69 -35.67 23.54
N GLN A 232 -3.90 -35.78 22.47
CA GLN A 232 -3.09 -36.97 22.23
C GLN A 232 -2.00 -37.17 23.28
N LYS A 233 -1.38 -36.08 23.74
CA LYS A 233 -0.36 -36.10 24.79
C LYS A 233 -0.96 -36.56 26.12
N ASP A 234 -2.12 -36.01 26.49
CA ASP A 234 -2.84 -36.36 27.73
C ASP A 234 -3.36 -37.80 27.69
N LYS A 235 -3.81 -38.27 26.52
CA LYS A 235 -4.21 -39.67 26.33
C LYS A 235 -3.03 -40.62 26.48
N LYS A 236 -1.84 -40.27 25.98
CA LYS A 236 -0.60 -41.05 26.18
C LYS A 236 -0.11 -41.07 27.63
N SER A 237 -0.30 -39.99 28.40
CA SER A 237 0.06 -39.97 29.83
C SER A 237 -0.95 -40.68 30.73
N THR A 238 -2.18 -40.91 30.28
CA THR A 238 -3.26 -41.54 31.07
C THR A 238 -3.36 -43.06 30.88
N VAL A 239 -2.61 -43.67 29.96
CA VAL A 239 -2.52 -45.14 29.81
C VAL A 239 -1.89 -45.84 31.04
N GLY A 240 -1.37 -45.08 32.02
CA GLY A 240 -0.88 -45.60 33.31
C GLY A 240 -1.88 -45.61 34.48
N GLY A 241 -3.12 -45.10 34.33
CA GLY A 241 -4.04 -44.96 35.48
C GLY A 241 -5.52 -44.98 35.13
N SER A 242 -6.23 -45.96 35.68
CA SER A 242 -7.64 -46.27 35.46
C SER A 242 -8.62 -45.09 35.58
N ILE A 243 -9.46 -44.96 34.54
CA ILE A 243 -10.92 -44.69 34.59
C ILE A 243 -11.35 -43.46 35.41
N LYS A 244 -11.29 -42.28 34.77
CA LYS A 244 -12.20 -41.13 35.04
C LYS A 244 -12.35 -40.13 33.87
N GLY A 245 -11.90 -40.44 32.65
CA GLY A 245 -11.77 -39.49 31.54
C GLY A 245 -13.02 -39.19 30.68
N GLY A 246 -14.11 -39.97 30.80
CA GLY A 246 -15.25 -39.84 29.88
C GLY A 246 -16.13 -38.58 30.04
N LYS A 247 -16.05 -37.89 31.18
CA LYS A 247 -16.83 -36.65 31.41
C LYS A 247 -16.12 -35.39 30.93
N GLU A 248 -14.80 -35.37 30.91
CA GLU A 248 -14.02 -34.20 30.47
C GLU A 248 -13.96 -34.10 28.95
N GLU A 249 -13.88 -35.23 28.24
CA GLU A 249 -13.85 -35.27 26.77
C GLU A 249 -15.17 -34.77 26.14
N LYS A 250 -16.33 -35.07 26.76
CA LYS A 250 -17.64 -34.53 26.34
C LYS A 250 -17.74 -33.01 26.53
N ASN A 251 -17.38 -32.50 27.70
CA ASN A 251 -17.42 -31.06 28.01
C ASN A 251 -16.51 -30.26 27.05
N TYR A 252 -15.40 -30.86 26.64
CA TYR A 252 -14.46 -30.23 25.73
C TYR A 252 -14.98 -30.14 24.29
N SER A 253 -15.56 -31.22 23.76
CA SER A 253 -16.19 -31.21 22.42
C SER A 253 -17.32 -30.19 22.31
N GLU A 254 -18.05 -29.98 23.41
CA GLU A 254 -19.14 -29.03 23.51
C GLU A 254 -18.63 -27.59 23.49
N ARG A 255 -17.53 -27.29 24.19
CA ARG A 255 -16.85 -25.98 24.13
C ARG A 255 -16.32 -25.65 22.75
N LEU A 256 -15.77 -26.64 22.03
CA LEU A 256 -15.26 -26.42 20.68
C LEU A 256 -16.39 -26.04 19.71
N LYS A 257 -17.53 -26.76 19.78
CA LYS A 257 -18.73 -26.44 19.00
C LYS A 257 -19.27 -25.05 19.29
N ILE A 258 -19.34 -24.67 20.57
CA ILE A 258 -19.78 -23.32 20.98
C ILE A 258 -18.86 -22.24 20.40
N GLU A 259 -17.54 -22.46 20.39
CA GLU A 259 -16.59 -21.47 19.86
C GLU A 259 -16.65 -21.38 18.32
N GLU A 260 -16.80 -22.51 17.63
CA GLU A 260 -17.05 -22.54 16.18
C GLU A 260 -18.35 -21.80 15.81
N GLU A 261 -19.42 -22.02 16.58
CA GLU A 261 -20.71 -21.37 16.38
C GLU A 261 -20.62 -19.85 16.58
N LYS A 262 -19.88 -19.37 17.60
CA LYS A 262 -19.62 -17.93 17.80
C LYS A 262 -18.86 -17.30 16.65
N VAL A 263 -17.82 -17.98 16.14
CA VAL A 263 -17.05 -17.48 14.99
C VAL A 263 -17.93 -17.43 13.75
N GLN A 264 -18.79 -18.41 13.55
CA GLN A 264 -19.73 -18.43 12.43
C GLN A 264 -20.78 -17.32 12.53
N GLN A 265 -21.35 -17.10 13.72
CA GLN A 265 -22.26 -15.99 13.98
C GLN A 265 -21.62 -14.63 13.72
N GLN A 266 -20.35 -14.43 14.14
CA GLN A 266 -19.64 -13.18 13.85
C GLN A 266 -19.43 -12.95 12.35
N LYS A 267 -19.14 -14.01 11.58
CA LYS A 267 -19.05 -13.91 10.11
C LYS A 267 -20.38 -13.51 9.50
N GLU A 268 -21.47 -14.16 9.89
CA GLU A 268 -22.81 -13.84 9.37
C GLU A 268 -23.23 -12.40 9.70
N LEU A 269 -22.90 -11.89 10.89
CA LEU A 269 -23.17 -10.52 11.27
C LEU A 269 -22.42 -9.52 10.39
N LYS A 270 -21.12 -9.74 10.14
CA LYS A 270 -20.33 -8.87 9.26
C LYS A 270 -20.81 -8.90 7.81
N VAL A 271 -21.20 -10.07 7.30
CA VAL A 271 -21.77 -10.20 5.95
C VAL A 271 -23.09 -9.43 5.85
N LYS A 272 -24.00 -9.58 6.83
CA LYS A 272 -25.26 -8.82 6.86
C LYS A 272 -25.06 -7.31 6.96
N GLU A 273 -24.06 -6.87 7.73
CA GLU A 273 -23.71 -5.45 7.83
C GLU A 273 -23.23 -4.89 6.49
N MET A 274 -22.38 -5.64 5.78
CA MET A 274 -21.90 -5.28 4.45
C MET A 274 -23.04 -5.27 3.42
N GLU A 275 -23.93 -6.26 3.43
CA GLU A 275 -25.12 -6.29 2.57
C GLU A 275 -26.03 -5.07 2.79
N ARG A 276 -26.19 -4.64 4.06
CA ARG A 276 -26.91 -3.40 4.38
C ARG A 276 -26.25 -2.17 3.77
N ILE A 277 -24.93 -2.03 3.94
CA ILE A 277 -24.17 -0.90 3.40
C ILE A 277 -24.31 -0.86 1.87
N VAL A 278 -24.15 -1.99 1.19
CA VAL A 278 -24.34 -2.09 -0.27
C VAL A 278 -25.76 -1.73 -0.69
N ALA A 279 -26.78 -2.18 0.05
CA ALA A 279 -28.17 -1.84 -0.24
C ALA A 279 -28.49 -0.35 -0.02
N GLU A 280 -27.87 0.30 0.97
CA GLU A 280 -27.99 1.74 1.20
C GLU A 280 -27.31 2.55 0.09
N LEU A 281 -26.10 2.16 -0.32
CA LEU A 281 -25.39 2.80 -1.44
C LEU A 281 -26.19 2.70 -2.74
N LYS A 282 -26.77 1.54 -3.04
CA LYS A 282 -27.62 1.35 -4.23
C LYS A 282 -28.89 2.21 -4.22
N LYS A 283 -29.46 2.49 -3.05
CA LYS A 283 -30.60 3.42 -2.92
C LYS A 283 -30.20 4.87 -3.17
N LEU A 284 -28.96 5.24 -2.84
CA LEU A 284 -28.42 6.57 -3.12
C LEU A 284 -28.12 6.76 -4.62
N GLU A 285 -27.64 5.72 -5.31
CA GLU A 285 -27.43 5.74 -6.77
C GLU A 285 -28.75 5.80 -7.55
N GLY A 286 -29.77 5.03 -7.15
CA GLY A 286 -31.07 4.99 -7.82
C GLY A 286 -31.92 6.27 -7.68
N GLY A 287 -31.43 7.30 -6.98
CA GLY A 287 -32.11 8.58 -6.78
C GLY A 287 -31.84 9.62 -7.87
N ASN A 288 -30.88 9.41 -8.77
CA ASN A 288 -30.57 10.35 -9.86
C ASN A 288 -29.90 9.64 -11.06
N GLY A 289 -30.69 9.32 -12.08
CA GLY A 289 -30.21 9.18 -13.46
C GLY A 289 -29.79 7.77 -13.90
N ASP A 290 -30.43 7.31 -14.97
CA ASP A 290 -30.10 6.10 -15.73
C ASP A 290 -28.63 6.09 -16.18
N LEU A 291 -27.78 5.33 -15.47
CA LEU A 291 -26.49 4.88 -15.99
C LEU A 291 -26.40 3.36 -15.81
N GLU A 292 -26.43 2.66 -16.95
CA GLU A 292 -26.24 1.21 -17.03
C GLU A 292 -24.83 0.82 -16.53
N MET A 293 -24.74 0.42 -15.26
CA MET A 293 -23.55 -0.24 -14.73
C MET A 293 -23.61 -1.74 -15.04
N SER A 294 -22.67 -2.16 -15.88
CA SER A 294 -22.33 -3.54 -16.21
C SER A 294 -22.32 -4.44 -14.97
N SER A 295 -22.97 -5.60 -15.07
CA SER A 295 -23.15 -6.56 -13.99
C SER A 295 -21.83 -6.99 -13.35
N VAL A 296 -21.57 -6.54 -12.13
CA VAL A 296 -20.56 -7.14 -11.25
C VAL A 296 -21.09 -8.50 -10.81
N VAL A 297 -20.54 -9.54 -11.41
CA VAL A 297 -20.81 -10.94 -11.07
C VAL A 297 -20.17 -11.22 -9.71
N VAL A 298 -20.98 -11.23 -8.66
CA VAL A 298 -20.56 -11.74 -7.34
C VAL A 298 -20.40 -13.26 -7.46
N PRO A 299 -19.22 -13.85 -7.22
CA PRO A 299 -19.05 -15.29 -7.27
C PRO A 299 -19.86 -15.93 -6.13
N SER A 300 -20.84 -16.78 -6.49
CA SER A 300 -21.57 -17.62 -5.54
C SER A 300 -20.59 -18.54 -4.81
N ILE A 301 -20.36 -18.26 -3.52
CA ILE A 301 -19.65 -19.16 -2.63
C ILE A 301 -20.58 -20.35 -2.38
N THR A 302 -20.43 -21.37 -3.22
CA THR A 302 -21.15 -22.64 -3.11
C THR A 302 -20.66 -23.32 -1.84
N SER A 303 -21.56 -23.51 -0.88
CA SER A 303 -21.32 -24.33 0.30
C SER A 303 -21.00 -25.76 -0.16
N ALA A 304 -19.84 -26.28 0.25
CA ALA A 304 -19.48 -27.67 0.02
C ALA A 304 -20.54 -28.59 0.66
N PRO A 305 -20.92 -29.70 0.00
CA PRO A 305 -21.89 -30.63 0.56
C PRO A 305 -21.29 -31.32 1.78
N ASP A 306 -22.06 -31.31 2.87
CA ASP A 306 -21.81 -32.13 4.05
C ASP A 306 -21.67 -33.60 3.62
N LYS A 307 -20.52 -34.19 3.94
CA LYS A 307 -20.32 -35.63 3.80
C LYS A 307 -20.75 -36.29 5.11
N GLU A 308 -21.77 -37.14 4.99
CA GLU A 308 -22.18 -38.14 5.99
C GLU A 308 -21.03 -39.08 6.38
#